data_AF-A0A1B0AVT4-F1
#
_entry.id   AF-A0A1B0AVT4-F1
#
_cell.length_a   1.000
_cell.length_b   1.000
_cell.length_c   1.000
_cell.angle_alpha   90.00
_cell.angle_beta   90.00
_cell.angle_gamma   90.00
#
_symmetry.space_group_name_H-M   'P 1'
#
loop_
_entity.id
_entity.type
_entity.pdbx_description
1 polymer ?
#
loop_
_entity_poly.entity_id
_entity_poly.type
_entity_poly.pdbx_seq_one_letter_code
_entity_poly.pdbx_strand_id
1 'polypeptide(L)'
;MVDICNNRSYELLKSITVSDQLVQLKLEEIKYMFRNEIRSNRNMDRIKTVKDLIDYLERNDSLSEWNIEPLREIADHCGGNLERAIVDYISPRDTLTGRNIYREQRLSEEFRNKLEINNGDVEQTGQAAATNCHDKLIKCYTQHDASSFEKKKKAIFKLITSNIGHSWRSLGRELDIPQGTMDAIEVQYPHDLNSRVQKMLKTFEEDVVDDPNRRALQLCRALEACRRKDLRRKVEDIMSYL
;
A
#
# COMPACT_ATOMS: atom_id res chain seq x y z
N MET A 1 3.77 14.01 -21.42
CA MET A 1 4.60 15.05 -20.79
C MET A 1 3.87 15.60 -19.56
N VAL A 2 3.60 14.73 -18.58
CA VAL A 2 3.04 14.97 -17.24
C VAL A 2 3.39 13.63 -16.54
N ASP A 3 4.22 13.48 -15.51
CA ASP A 3 4.07 13.91 -14.10
C ASP A 3 5.44 13.85 -13.39
N ILE A 4 6.29 14.85 -13.56
CA ILE A 4 7.53 15.03 -12.75
C ILE A 4 7.30 16.13 -11.69
N CYS A 5 6.14 16.79 -11.71
CA CYS A 5 5.89 18.00 -10.92
C CYS A 5 5.35 17.77 -9.50
N ASN A 6 4.98 16.55 -9.11
CA ASN A 6 4.26 16.34 -7.85
C ASN A 6 5.13 15.92 -6.64
N ASN A 7 6.34 15.40 -6.87
CA ASN A 7 7.27 15.06 -5.77
C ASN A 7 8.02 16.29 -5.21
N ARG A 8 8.13 17.38 -5.99
CA ARG A 8 8.87 18.58 -5.56
C ARG A 8 8.13 19.38 -4.49
N SER A 9 6.80 19.39 -4.52
CA SER A 9 6.01 20.22 -3.61
C SER A 9 6.02 19.69 -2.18
N TYR A 10 5.92 18.37 -1.98
CA TYR A 10 5.98 17.79 -0.64
C TYR A 10 7.41 17.80 -0.06
N GLU A 11 8.44 17.51 -0.88
CA GLU A 11 9.84 17.68 -0.47
C GLU A 11 10.17 19.13 -0.12
N LEU A 12 9.57 20.09 -0.84
CA LEU A 12 9.67 21.50 -0.51
C LEU A 12 9.04 21.79 0.87
N LEU A 13 7.85 21.28 1.16
CA LEU A 13 7.22 21.42 2.48
C LEU A 13 8.09 20.83 3.60
N LYS A 14 8.67 19.65 3.39
CA LYS A 14 9.60 19.04 4.36
C LYS A 14 10.84 19.88 4.57
N SER A 15 11.46 20.36 3.49
CA SER A 15 12.66 21.20 3.59
C SER A 15 12.37 22.50 4.33
N ILE A 16 11.23 23.15 4.06
CA ILE A 16 10.78 24.35 4.77
C ILE A 16 10.57 24.03 6.24
N THR A 17 9.86 22.94 6.57
CA THR A 17 9.59 22.55 7.96
C THR A 17 10.86 22.25 8.74
N VAL A 18 11.83 21.56 8.13
CA VAL A 18 13.12 21.24 8.76
C VAL A 18 14.00 22.48 8.91
N SER A 19 13.95 23.41 7.94
CA SER A 19 14.71 24.67 7.98
C SER A 19 14.06 25.76 8.83
N ASP A 20 12.78 25.62 9.21
CA ASP A 20 12.07 26.62 10.01
C ASP A 20 12.53 26.58 11.48
N GLN A 21 13.17 27.66 11.90
CA GLN A 21 13.70 27.81 13.24
C GLN A 21 12.59 27.89 14.31
N LEU A 22 11.38 28.35 13.96
CA LEU A 22 10.25 28.39 14.88
C LEU A 22 9.73 26.98 15.20
N VAL A 23 9.70 26.12 14.19
CA VAL A 23 9.29 24.71 14.34
C VAL A 23 10.31 23.94 15.20
N GLN A 24 11.60 24.23 15.04
CA GLN A 24 12.64 23.65 15.89
C GLN A 24 12.53 24.10 17.35
N LEU A 25 12.23 25.37 17.61
CA LEU A 25 12.05 25.90 18.97
C LEU A 25 10.82 25.33 19.67
N LYS A 26 9.73 25.10 18.94
CA LYS A 26 8.45 24.58 19.46
C LYS A 26 8.35 23.05 19.43
N LEU A 27 9.44 22.34 19.19
CA LEU A 27 9.42 20.88 19.01
C LEU A 27 8.75 20.12 20.17
N GLU A 28 8.95 20.54 21.42
CA GLU A 28 8.33 19.89 22.59
C GLU A 28 6.81 20.10 22.66
N GLU A 29 6.33 21.28 22.26
CA GLU A 29 4.89 21.58 22.17
C GLU A 29 4.25 20.75 21.07
N ILE A 30 4.92 20.66 19.91
CA ILE A 30 4.48 19.86 18.77
C ILE A 30 4.44 18.37 19.13
N LYS A 31 5.46 17.85 19.82
CA LYS A 31 5.47 16.46 20.32
C LYS A 31 4.26 16.17 21.22
N TYR A 32 3.87 17.14 22.04
CA TYR A 32 2.71 16.99 22.92
C TYR A 32 1.39 16.96 22.14
N MET A 33 1.26 17.74 21.06
CA MET A 33 0.10 17.68 20.16
C MET A 33 -0.05 16.30 19.54
N PHE A 34 1.04 15.73 19.01
CA PHE A 34 1.04 14.40 18.39
C PHE A 34 1.15 13.23 19.38
N ARG A 35 0.93 13.45 20.69
CA ARG A 35 1.02 12.38 21.71
C ARG A 35 0.14 11.16 21.41
N ASN A 36 -1.03 11.39 20.81
CA ASN A 36 -1.98 10.33 20.45
C ASN A 36 -1.50 9.49 19.27
N GLU A 37 -0.68 10.08 18.39
CA GLU A 37 -0.08 9.41 17.24
C GLU A 37 1.24 8.73 17.59
N ILE A 38 2.03 9.33 18.48
CA ILE A 38 3.31 8.79 18.94
C ILE A 38 3.13 7.62 19.92
N ARG A 39 1.98 7.56 20.60
CA ARG A 39 1.46 6.46 21.47
C ARG A 39 2.40 5.96 22.57
N SER A 40 3.62 6.48 22.68
CA SER A 40 4.64 6.02 23.62
C SER A 40 5.62 7.13 23.98
N ASN A 41 5.79 7.36 25.28
CA ASN A 41 6.81 8.29 25.81
C ASN A 41 8.23 7.90 25.37
N ARG A 42 8.50 6.59 25.19
CA ARG A 42 9.80 6.11 24.69
C ARG A 42 10.08 6.55 23.25
N ASN A 43 9.03 6.73 22.44
CA ASN A 43 9.17 7.23 21.07
C ASN A 43 9.35 8.75 21.08
N MET A 44 8.67 9.48 21.98
CA MET A 44 8.88 10.91 22.18
C MET A 44 10.33 11.23 22.57
N ASP A 45 10.94 10.42 23.45
CA ASP A 45 12.34 10.58 23.87
C ASP A 45 13.35 10.34 22.73
N ARG A 46 12.97 9.52 21.73
CA ARG A 46 13.81 9.24 20.56
C ARG A 46 13.78 10.35 19.53
N ILE A 47 12.71 11.13 19.48
CA ILE A 47 12.55 12.25 18.56
C ILE A 47 13.33 13.43 19.14
N LYS A 48 14.49 13.78 18.58
CA LYS A 48 15.32 14.89 19.08
C LYS A 48 15.28 16.11 18.17
N THR A 49 14.93 15.92 16.92
CA THR A 49 14.86 16.96 15.91
C THR A 49 13.51 16.95 15.19
N VAL A 50 13.17 18.07 14.54
CA VAL A 50 11.98 18.16 13.67
C VAL A 50 12.04 17.13 12.54
N LYS A 51 13.24 16.84 12.04
CA LYS A 51 13.45 15.77 11.06
C LYS A 51 13.05 14.41 11.61
N ASP A 52 13.45 14.08 12.84
CA ASP A 52 13.06 12.82 13.48
C ASP A 52 11.55 12.73 13.69
N LEU A 53 10.89 13.86 13.95
CA LEU A 53 9.43 13.94 14.09
C LEU A 53 8.74 13.66 12.76
N ILE A 54 9.16 14.33 11.68
CA ILE A 54 8.64 14.10 10.32
C ILE A 54 8.85 12.64 9.92
N ASP A 55 10.07 12.12 10.10
CA ASP A 55 10.41 10.73 9.80
C ASP A 55 9.54 9.74 10.60
N TYR A 56 9.20 10.08 11.84
CA TYR A 56 8.34 9.27 12.69
C TYR A 56 6.88 9.29 12.23
N LEU A 57 6.35 10.46 11.89
CA LEU A 57 4.98 10.59 11.38
C LEU A 57 4.82 9.91 10.01
N GLU A 58 5.84 9.97 9.15
CA GLU A 58 5.85 9.22 7.89
C GLU A 58 5.87 7.70 8.13
N ARG A 59 6.63 7.22 9.12
CA ARG A 59 6.69 5.78 9.47
C ARG A 59 5.36 5.21 9.96
N ASN A 60 4.56 6.03 10.64
CA ASN A 60 3.26 5.62 11.17
C ASN A 60 2.11 5.79 10.16
N ASP A 61 2.41 6.17 8.92
CA ASP A 61 1.42 6.55 7.89
C ASP A 61 0.51 7.73 8.30
N SER A 62 0.89 8.46 9.35
CA SER A 62 0.21 9.69 9.77
C SER A 62 0.50 10.83 8.81
N LEU A 63 1.71 10.91 8.27
CA LEU A 63 2.13 11.97 7.35
C LEU A 63 2.47 11.40 5.97
N SER A 64 1.91 11.99 4.91
CA SER A 64 2.18 11.60 3.52
C SER A 64 1.86 12.73 2.53
N GLU A 65 2.20 12.54 1.25
CA GLU A 65 1.75 13.38 0.12
C GLU A 65 0.22 13.58 0.06
N TRP A 66 -0.54 12.62 0.57
CA TRP A 66 -2.00 12.64 0.57
C TRP A 66 -2.57 13.22 1.86
N ASN A 67 -1.83 13.04 2.96
CA ASN A 67 -2.21 13.53 4.28
C ASN A 67 -1.16 14.51 4.81
N ILE A 68 -1.32 15.77 4.43
CA ILE A 68 -0.50 16.88 4.94
C ILE A 68 -1.08 17.50 6.21
N GLU A 69 -2.16 16.95 6.78
CA GLU A 69 -2.79 17.47 8.00
C GLU A 69 -1.79 17.62 9.16
N PRO A 70 -0.84 16.69 9.41
CA PRO A 70 0.16 16.92 10.46
C PRO A 70 1.08 18.12 10.17
N LEU A 71 1.41 18.40 8.90
CA LEU A 71 2.19 19.59 8.55
C LEU A 71 1.37 20.86 8.67
N ARG A 72 0.06 20.77 8.39
CA ARG A 72 -0.89 21.88 8.56
C ARG A 72 -1.08 22.21 10.03
N GLU A 73 -1.24 21.23 10.90
CA GLU A 73 -1.31 21.42 12.35
C GLU A 73 -0.02 22.06 12.90
N ILE A 74 1.15 21.63 12.40
CA ILE A 74 2.44 22.26 12.74
C ILE A 74 2.48 23.71 12.26
N ALA A 75 2.01 23.99 11.05
CA ALA A 75 1.96 25.33 10.48
C ALA A 75 1.01 26.25 11.23
N ASP A 76 -0.18 25.77 11.62
CA ASP A 76 -1.14 26.52 12.41
C ASP A 76 -0.58 26.86 13.81
N HIS A 77 0.27 25.99 14.38
CA HIS A 77 0.87 26.20 15.71
C HIS A 77 2.15 27.06 15.69
N CYS A 78 2.92 26.99 14.61
CA CYS A 78 4.20 27.70 14.49
C CYS A 78 4.08 29.01 13.72
N GLY A 79 3.12 29.10 12.79
CA GLY A 79 2.98 30.15 11.80
C GLY A 79 4.15 30.22 10.82
N GLY A 80 4.06 31.11 9.83
CA GLY A 80 5.24 31.55 9.06
C GLY A 80 5.32 31.01 7.64
N ASN A 81 6.54 30.63 7.21
CA ASN A 81 6.81 30.26 5.82
C ASN A 81 6.16 28.92 5.45
N LEU A 82 5.98 28.03 6.43
CA LEU A 82 5.30 26.75 6.25
C LEU A 82 3.81 26.93 5.95
N GLU A 83 3.12 27.83 6.67
CA GLU A 83 1.70 28.13 6.45
C GLU A 83 1.44 28.64 5.02
N ARG A 84 2.30 29.54 4.53
CA ARG A 84 2.23 30.04 3.15
C ARG A 84 2.45 28.95 2.12
N ALA A 85 3.44 28.07 2.36
CA ALA A 85 3.75 26.97 1.45
C ALA A 85 2.64 25.91 1.41
N ILE A 86 1.89 25.74 2.50
CA ILE A 86 0.74 24.81 2.56
C ILE A 86 -0.48 25.35 1.81
N VAL A 87 -0.72 26.67 1.82
CA VAL A 87 -1.82 27.27 1.04
C VAL A 87 -1.64 27.07 -0.47
N ASP A 88 -0.39 27.11 -0.94
CA ASP A 88 -0.03 26.87 -2.34
C ASP A 88 0.09 25.36 -2.67
N TYR A 89 -0.05 24.48 -1.68
CA TYR A 89 0.09 23.05 -1.88
C TYR A 89 -1.14 22.47 -2.57
N ILE A 90 -0.98 22.10 -3.83
CA ILE A 90 -1.94 21.31 -4.58
C ILE A 90 -1.59 19.85 -4.36
N SER A 91 -2.39 19.15 -3.54
CA SER A 91 -2.30 17.70 -3.40
C SER A 91 -2.36 17.07 -4.81
N PRO A 92 -1.42 16.18 -5.17
CA PRO A 92 -1.43 15.47 -6.44
C PRO A 92 -2.81 14.88 -6.67
N ARG A 93 -3.60 15.43 -7.59
CA ARG A 93 -4.90 14.83 -7.88
C ARG A 93 -4.66 13.42 -8.41
N ASP A 94 -5.24 12.44 -7.71
CA ASP A 94 -5.68 11.19 -8.29
C ASP A 94 -4.57 10.20 -8.70
N THR A 95 -3.85 9.65 -7.72
CA THR A 95 -3.53 8.23 -7.81
C THR A 95 -4.42 7.50 -6.83
N LEU A 96 -5.37 6.74 -7.38
CA LEU A 96 -6.37 5.89 -6.70
C LEU A 96 -5.81 4.91 -5.65
N THR A 97 -4.52 4.96 -5.33
CA THR A 97 -3.80 3.90 -4.61
C THR A 97 -3.64 4.19 -3.11
N GLY A 98 -3.90 5.42 -2.62
CA GLY A 98 -3.78 5.77 -1.20
C GLY A 98 -2.44 5.39 -0.57
N ARG A 99 -1.40 5.19 -1.39
CA ARG A 99 -0.16 4.53 -1.01
C ARG A 99 0.89 5.58 -0.69
N ASN A 100 1.49 5.49 0.50
CA ASN A 100 2.57 6.37 0.92
C ASN A 100 3.88 6.01 0.20
N ILE A 101 4.21 6.77 -0.85
CA ILE A 101 5.34 6.49 -1.74
C ILE A 101 6.68 6.61 -0.98
N TYR A 102 6.77 7.46 0.04
CA TYR A 102 7.98 7.60 0.86
C TYR A 102 8.25 6.37 1.72
N ARG A 103 7.19 5.75 2.26
CA ARG A 103 7.31 4.48 2.97
C ARG A 103 7.82 3.38 2.04
N GLU A 104 7.30 3.33 0.82
CA GLU A 104 7.70 2.34 -0.20
C GLU A 104 9.15 2.56 -0.68
N GLN A 105 9.57 3.82 -0.87
CA GLN A 105 10.95 4.17 -1.22
C GLN A 105 11.93 3.78 -0.10
N ARG A 106 11.61 4.08 1.17
CA ARG A 106 12.47 3.71 2.30
C ARG A 106 12.52 2.21 2.55
N LEU A 107 11.40 1.49 2.40
CA LEU A 107 11.40 0.03 2.47
C LEU A 107 12.28 -0.57 1.37
N SER A 108 12.26 0.04 0.18
CA SER A 108 13.12 -0.37 -0.93
C SER A 108 14.59 -0.11 -0.63
N GLU A 109 14.94 1.02 -0.01
CA GLU A 109 16.30 1.33 0.45
C GLU A 109 16.77 0.37 1.55
N GLU A 110 15.92 0.07 2.55
CA GLU A 110 16.25 -0.90 3.59
C GLU A 110 16.45 -2.32 3.02
N PHE A 111 15.63 -2.73 2.04
CA PHE A 111 15.82 -3.99 1.32
C PHE A 111 17.13 -4.00 0.54
N ARG A 112 17.45 -2.90 -0.14
CA ARG A 112 18.70 -2.75 -0.89
C ARG A 112 19.91 -2.83 0.02
N ASN A 113 19.89 -2.13 1.15
CA ASN A 113 20.96 -2.18 2.15
C ASN A 113 21.12 -3.60 2.73
N LYS A 114 20.03 -4.35 2.93
CA LYS A 114 20.09 -5.75 3.37
C LYS A 114 20.69 -6.70 2.31
N LEU A 115 20.47 -6.43 1.03
CA LEU A 115 21.08 -7.19 -0.08
C LEU A 115 22.57 -6.88 -0.23
N GLU A 116 23.00 -5.66 0.06
CA GLU A 116 24.41 -5.24 0.02
C GLU A 116 25.25 -5.83 1.18
N ILE A 117 24.63 -6.11 2.34
CA ILE A 117 25.32 -6.72 3.50
C ILE A 117 25.74 -8.19 3.26
N ASN A 118 25.09 -8.90 2.34
CA ASN A 118 25.39 -10.32 2.06
C ASN A 118 26.44 -10.57 0.97
N ASN A 119 27.04 -9.52 0.38
CA ASN A 119 28.03 -9.64 -0.69
C ASN A 119 29.44 -9.21 -0.25
N GLY A 120 29.85 -9.62 0.96
CA GLY A 120 31.27 -9.69 1.30
C GLY A 120 31.86 -10.97 0.70
N ASP A 121 32.90 -10.83 -0.11
CA ASP A 121 33.74 -11.87 -0.74
C ASP A 121 33.30 -12.41 -2.11
N VAL A 122 33.33 -11.56 -3.15
CA VAL A 122 33.90 -11.96 -4.45
C VAL A 122 34.61 -10.77 -5.10
N GLU A 123 35.92 -10.92 -5.32
CA GLU A 123 36.77 -9.95 -6.00
C GLU A 123 36.42 -9.77 -7.50
N GLN A 124 36.33 -8.49 -7.88
CA GLN A 124 36.64 -7.83 -9.15
C GLN A 124 36.69 -8.62 -10.47
N THR A 125 35.91 -8.17 -11.47
CA THR A 125 36.45 -7.67 -12.77
C THR A 125 35.36 -7.01 -13.62
N GLY A 126 35.67 -5.85 -14.22
CA GLY A 126 34.99 -5.36 -15.43
C GLY A 126 34.19 -4.05 -15.29
N GLN A 127 34.84 -2.93 -15.60
CA GLN A 127 34.25 -1.61 -15.76
C GLN A 127 33.47 -1.44 -17.08
N ALA A 128 32.57 -0.45 -17.06
CA ALA A 128 32.06 0.36 -18.17
C ALA A 128 30.91 -0.20 -19.04
N ALA A 129 29.68 0.20 -18.69
CA ALA A 129 28.61 0.53 -19.65
C ALA A 129 27.57 1.45 -18.98
N ALA A 130 28.01 2.63 -18.54
CA ALA A 130 27.11 3.72 -18.16
C ALA A 130 26.75 4.50 -19.42
N THR A 131 25.65 4.11 -20.09
CA THR A 131 24.73 4.96 -20.87
C THR A 131 23.73 4.05 -21.59
N ASN A 132 22.43 4.41 -21.55
CA ASN A 132 21.29 3.75 -22.20
C ASN A 132 20.64 2.53 -21.51
N CYS A 133 20.21 2.67 -20.25
CA CYS A 133 19.21 1.76 -19.68
C CYS A 133 18.06 2.42 -18.89
N HIS A 134 17.88 3.75 -19.00
CA HIS A 134 16.82 4.44 -18.23
C HIS A 134 15.42 4.26 -18.83
N ASP A 135 15.29 4.14 -20.17
CA ASP A 135 13.98 4.01 -20.83
C ASP A 135 13.40 2.58 -20.84
N LYS A 136 14.20 1.55 -20.50
CA LYS A 136 13.70 0.17 -20.40
C LYS A 136 13.26 -0.23 -19.00
N LEU A 137 13.69 0.49 -17.95
CA LEU A 137 13.19 0.24 -16.60
C LEU A 137 11.79 0.83 -16.40
N ILE A 138 11.53 2.06 -16.83
CA ILE A 138 10.27 2.77 -16.53
C ILE A 138 9.06 2.13 -17.23
N LYS A 139 9.26 1.42 -18.35
CA LYS A 139 8.19 0.66 -19.02
C LYS A 139 7.93 -0.74 -18.44
N CYS A 140 8.77 -1.22 -17.52
CA CYS A 140 8.63 -2.55 -16.91
C CYS A 140 7.94 -2.52 -15.54
N TYR A 141 8.06 -1.46 -14.73
CA TYR A 141 7.52 -1.45 -13.36
C TYR A 141 6.02 -1.14 -13.24
N THR A 142 5.34 -0.73 -14.31
CA THR A 142 3.90 -0.47 -14.27
C THR A 142 3.05 -1.54 -14.99
N GLN A 143 3.67 -2.43 -15.76
CA GLN A 143 2.94 -3.50 -16.48
C GLN A 143 3.30 -4.92 -16.04
N HIS A 144 4.47 -5.17 -15.44
CA HIS A 144 4.84 -6.54 -15.04
C HIS A 144 4.21 -6.98 -13.72
N ASP A 145 3.98 -6.06 -12.77
CA ASP A 145 3.51 -6.41 -11.42
C ASP A 145 1.99 -6.60 -11.35
N ALA A 146 1.21 -5.71 -11.96
CA ALA A 146 -0.23 -5.92 -12.15
C ALA A 146 -0.50 -7.18 -12.99
N SER A 147 0.36 -7.49 -13.96
CA SER A 147 0.25 -8.72 -14.76
C SER A 147 0.54 -9.97 -13.95
N SER A 148 1.57 -9.96 -13.09
CA SER A 148 1.89 -11.09 -12.21
C SER A 148 0.80 -11.29 -11.15
N PHE A 149 0.33 -10.22 -10.52
CA PHE A 149 -0.76 -10.27 -9.53
C PHE A 149 -2.08 -10.71 -10.16
N GLU A 150 -2.48 -10.15 -11.30
CA GLU A 150 -3.69 -10.57 -12.01
C GLU A 150 -3.59 -12.01 -12.52
N LYS A 151 -2.39 -12.47 -12.92
CA LYS A 151 -2.17 -13.88 -13.27
C LYS A 151 -2.31 -14.79 -12.05
N LYS A 152 -1.70 -14.44 -10.92
CA LYS A 152 -1.81 -15.17 -9.65
C LYS A 152 -3.26 -15.21 -9.15
N LYS A 153 -3.96 -14.07 -9.19
CA LYS A 153 -5.39 -13.94 -8.88
C LYS A 153 -6.27 -14.79 -9.80
N LYS A 154 -6.07 -14.73 -11.12
CA LYS A 154 -6.76 -15.61 -12.08
C LYS A 154 -6.49 -17.08 -11.79
N ALA A 155 -5.28 -17.44 -11.37
CA ALA A 155 -4.94 -18.80 -10.96
C ALA A 155 -5.70 -19.20 -9.68
N ILE A 156 -5.80 -18.31 -8.69
CA ILE A 156 -6.60 -18.52 -7.47
C ILE A 156 -8.07 -18.71 -7.82
N PHE A 157 -8.65 -17.84 -8.64
CA PHE A 157 -10.06 -17.93 -9.04
C PHE A 157 -10.34 -19.22 -9.82
N LYS A 158 -9.45 -19.62 -10.72
CA LYS A 158 -9.54 -20.88 -11.44
C LYS A 158 -9.47 -22.07 -10.47
N LEU A 159 -8.53 -22.05 -9.52
CA LEU A 159 -8.38 -23.10 -8.52
C LEU A 159 -9.64 -23.26 -7.67
N ILE A 160 -10.20 -22.14 -7.20
CA ILE A 160 -11.40 -22.11 -6.37
C ILE A 160 -12.60 -22.62 -7.17
N THR A 161 -12.78 -22.11 -8.40
CA THR A 161 -13.85 -22.54 -9.32
C THR A 161 -13.83 -24.05 -9.52
N SER A 162 -12.67 -24.63 -9.83
CA SER A 162 -12.54 -26.06 -10.11
C SER A 162 -12.72 -26.97 -8.90
N ASN A 163 -12.49 -26.49 -7.67
CA ASN A 163 -12.45 -27.35 -6.48
C ASN A 163 -13.61 -27.14 -5.49
N ILE A 164 -14.29 -25.99 -5.48
CA ILE A 164 -15.35 -25.69 -4.51
C ILE A 164 -16.62 -26.53 -4.71
N GLY A 165 -17.03 -26.73 -5.97
CA GLY A 165 -18.25 -27.47 -6.31
C GLY A 165 -19.50 -26.90 -5.63
N HIS A 166 -20.24 -27.75 -4.91
CA HIS A 166 -21.51 -27.39 -4.27
C HIS A 166 -21.38 -26.45 -3.05
N SER A 167 -20.18 -26.31 -2.47
CA SER A 167 -19.93 -25.46 -1.30
C SER A 167 -19.88 -23.95 -1.62
N TRP A 168 -20.14 -23.57 -2.87
CA TRP A 168 -20.08 -22.18 -3.32
C TRP A 168 -21.09 -21.27 -2.61
N ARG A 169 -22.24 -21.82 -2.18
CA ARG A 169 -23.22 -21.06 -1.40
C ARG A 169 -22.70 -20.72 -0.01
N SER A 170 -22.05 -21.67 0.65
CA SER A 170 -21.40 -21.40 1.93
C SER A 170 -20.31 -20.35 1.77
N LEU A 171 -19.50 -20.45 0.71
CA LEU A 171 -18.48 -19.43 0.43
C LEU A 171 -19.09 -18.05 0.18
N GLY A 172 -20.15 -17.95 -0.62
CA GLY A 172 -20.81 -16.67 -0.88
C GLY A 172 -21.33 -16.00 0.39
N ARG A 173 -21.90 -16.78 1.33
CA ARG A 173 -22.33 -16.25 2.62
C ARG A 173 -21.18 -15.75 3.48
N GLU A 174 -20.06 -16.48 3.51
CA GLU A 174 -18.87 -16.08 4.25
C GLU A 174 -18.13 -14.88 3.62
N LEU A 175 -18.32 -14.65 2.32
CA LEU A 175 -17.87 -13.46 1.59
C LEU A 175 -18.87 -12.29 1.67
N ASP A 176 -19.87 -12.39 2.55
CA ASP A 176 -20.92 -11.39 2.76
C ASP A 176 -21.71 -10.99 1.49
N ILE A 177 -21.82 -11.93 0.54
CA ILE A 177 -22.58 -11.70 -0.69
C ILE A 177 -24.08 -11.84 -0.38
N PRO A 178 -24.91 -10.84 -0.74
CA PRO A 178 -26.33 -10.90 -0.46
C PRO A 178 -27.00 -12.14 -1.04
N GLN A 179 -27.89 -12.78 -0.26
CA GLN A 179 -28.59 -13.99 -0.70
C GLN A 179 -29.40 -13.76 -1.99
N GLY A 180 -30.00 -12.57 -2.16
CA GLY A 180 -30.69 -12.21 -3.40
C GLY A 180 -29.78 -12.23 -4.63
N THR A 181 -28.52 -11.81 -4.47
CA THR A 181 -27.51 -11.88 -5.54
C THR A 181 -27.12 -13.33 -5.83
N MET A 182 -27.00 -14.16 -4.79
CA MET A 182 -26.70 -15.59 -4.96
C MET A 182 -27.81 -16.34 -5.71
N ASP A 183 -29.07 -16.03 -5.40
CA ASP A 183 -30.23 -16.65 -6.07
C ASP A 183 -30.35 -16.15 -7.51
N ALA A 184 -30.04 -14.88 -7.79
CA ALA A 184 -29.95 -14.35 -9.15
C ALA A 184 -28.86 -15.05 -9.98
N ILE A 185 -27.69 -15.33 -9.38
CA ILE A 185 -26.61 -16.09 -10.03
C ILE A 185 -27.03 -17.53 -10.34
N GLU A 186 -27.80 -18.17 -9.45
CA GLU A 186 -28.32 -19.53 -9.68
C GLU A 186 -29.31 -19.56 -10.85
N VAL A 187 -30.20 -18.57 -10.95
CA VAL A 187 -31.12 -18.42 -12.09
C VAL A 187 -30.38 -18.14 -13.39
N GLN A 188 -29.31 -17.33 -13.34
CA GLN A 188 -28.51 -16.95 -14.50
C GLN A 188 -27.69 -18.12 -15.07
N TYR A 189 -27.22 -19.03 -14.21
CA TYR A 189 -26.38 -20.17 -14.61
C TYR A 189 -26.95 -21.50 -14.07
N PRO A 190 -28.08 -21.99 -14.60
CA PRO A 190 -28.81 -23.10 -14.00
C PRO A 190 -28.07 -24.45 -14.07
N HIS A 191 -27.17 -24.66 -15.02
CA HIS A 191 -26.52 -25.96 -15.25
C HIS A 191 -24.99 -25.96 -15.03
N ASP A 192 -24.38 -24.79 -14.77
CA ASP A 192 -22.93 -24.69 -14.64
C ASP A 192 -22.50 -24.06 -13.30
N LEU A 193 -22.03 -24.92 -12.39
CA LEU A 193 -21.51 -24.52 -11.09
C LEU A 193 -20.24 -23.67 -11.20
N ASN A 194 -19.40 -23.92 -12.21
CA ASN A 194 -18.16 -23.17 -12.37
C ASN A 194 -18.45 -21.71 -12.74
N SER A 195 -19.39 -21.50 -13.66
CA SER A 195 -19.84 -20.16 -14.04
C SER A 195 -20.51 -19.42 -12.87
N ARG A 196 -21.26 -20.12 -12.00
CA ARG A 196 -21.81 -19.52 -10.76
C ARG A 196 -20.71 -19.02 -9.83
N VAL A 197 -19.70 -19.85 -9.57
CA VAL A 197 -18.57 -19.50 -8.69
C VAL A 197 -17.77 -18.34 -9.28
N GLN A 198 -17.49 -18.36 -10.58
CA GLN A 198 -16.79 -17.26 -11.23
C GLN A 198 -17.56 -15.94 -11.16
N LYS A 199 -18.88 -15.97 -11.40
CA LYS A 199 -19.71 -14.78 -11.31
C LYS A 199 -19.78 -14.25 -9.88
N MET A 200 -19.90 -15.15 -8.89
CA MET A 200 -19.86 -14.82 -7.47
C MET A 200 -18.53 -14.17 -7.05
N LEU A 201 -17.40 -14.74 -7.46
CA LEU A 201 -16.07 -14.17 -7.20
C LEU A 201 -15.86 -12.82 -7.90
N LYS A 202 -16.46 -12.63 -9.08
CA LYS A 202 -16.43 -11.36 -9.80
C LYS A 202 -17.27 -10.29 -9.08
N THR A 203 -18.43 -10.65 -8.54
CA THR A 203 -19.24 -9.73 -7.71
C THR A 203 -18.48 -9.31 -6.45
N PHE A 204 -17.77 -10.23 -5.80
CA PHE A 204 -16.87 -9.90 -4.68
C PHE A 204 -15.74 -8.93 -5.08
N GLU A 205 -15.36 -8.90 -6.36
CA GLU A 205 -14.32 -8.01 -6.87
C GLU A 205 -14.83 -6.61 -7.21
N GLU A 206 -16.11 -6.49 -7.58
CA GLU A 206 -16.73 -5.25 -8.05
C GLU A 206 -16.85 -4.18 -6.93
N ASP A 207 -16.65 -4.54 -5.66
CA ASP A 207 -16.64 -3.60 -4.53
C ASP A 207 -15.36 -2.76 -4.47
N VAL A 208 -15.34 -1.67 -5.23
CA VAL A 208 -14.24 -0.73 -5.60
C VAL A 208 -13.25 -0.29 -4.49
N VAL A 209 -13.49 -0.59 -3.21
CA VAL A 209 -12.82 0.07 -2.07
C VAL A 209 -11.75 -0.79 -1.37
N ASP A 210 -11.60 -2.09 -1.68
CA ASP A 210 -10.81 -2.99 -0.82
C ASP A 210 -9.44 -3.42 -1.40
N ASP A 211 -8.38 -3.28 -0.60
CA ASP A 211 -7.01 -3.65 -0.95
C ASP A 211 -6.90 -5.10 -1.46
N PRO A 212 -6.09 -5.40 -2.49
CA PRO A 212 -6.00 -6.76 -3.04
C PRO A 212 -5.51 -7.80 -2.02
N ASN A 213 -4.63 -7.40 -1.10
CA ASN A 213 -4.15 -8.24 -0.01
C ASN A 213 -5.23 -8.47 1.06
N ARG A 214 -6.07 -7.47 1.32
CA ARG A 214 -7.19 -7.57 2.26
C ARG A 214 -8.29 -8.48 1.71
N ARG A 215 -8.58 -8.40 0.41
CA ARG A 215 -9.48 -9.33 -0.30
C ARG A 215 -8.98 -10.76 -0.28
N ALA A 216 -7.67 -10.96 -0.50
CA ALA A 216 -7.07 -12.28 -0.38
C ALA A 216 -7.18 -12.84 1.04
N LEU A 217 -6.98 -12.00 2.06
CA LEU A 217 -7.15 -12.39 3.46
C LEU A 217 -8.61 -12.73 3.81
N GLN A 218 -9.57 -11.94 3.33
CA GLN A 218 -11.01 -12.24 3.46
C GLN A 218 -11.35 -13.57 2.77
N LEU A 219 -10.81 -13.81 1.57
CA LEU A 219 -10.98 -15.07 0.85
C LEU A 219 -10.39 -16.25 1.63
N CYS A 220 -9.20 -16.11 2.21
CA CYS A 220 -8.61 -17.15 3.07
C CYS A 220 -9.45 -17.43 4.31
N ARG A 221 -10.00 -16.41 4.96
CA ARG A 221 -10.91 -16.56 6.11
C ARG A 221 -12.22 -17.24 5.73
N ALA A 222 -12.81 -16.85 4.61
CA ALA A 222 -14.04 -17.44 4.10
C ALA A 222 -13.83 -18.92 3.69
N LEU A 223 -12.69 -19.24 3.07
CA LEU A 223 -12.32 -20.63 2.75
C LEU A 223 -12.09 -21.48 4.01
N GLU A 224 -11.53 -20.89 5.07
CA GLU A 224 -11.38 -21.55 6.38
C GLU A 224 -12.73 -21.82 7.05
N ALA A 225 -13.65 -20.84 7.02
CA ALA A 225 -15.02 -20.99 7.53
C ALA A 225 -15.80 -22.04 6.74
N CYS A 226 -15.56 -22.15 5.42
CA CYS A 226 -16.10 -23.20 4.55
C CYS A 226 -15.49 -24.60 4.78
N ARG A 227 -14.66 -24.78 5.81
CA ARG A 227 -13.97 -26.03 6.16
C ARG A 227 -13.04 -26.57 5.07
N ARG A 228 -12.64 -25.75 4.10
CA ARG A 228 -11.72 -26.11 3.01
C ARG A 228 -10.33 -25.54 3.22
N LYS A 229 -9.67 -26.04 4.28
CA LYS A 229 -8.30 -25.68 4.64
C LYS A 229 -7.28 -26.09 3.57
N ASP A 230 -7.61 -27.07 2.74
CA ASP A 230 -6.86 -27.50 1.57
C ASP A 230 -6.77 -26.40 0.50
N LEU A 231 -7.88 -25.71 0.22
CA LEU A 231 -7.91 -24.59 -0.72
C LEU A 231 -7.23 -23.36 -0.14
N ARG A 232 -7.46 -23.06 1.13
CA ARG A 232 -6.76 -21.97 1.83
C ARG A 232 -5.24 -22.11 1.69
N ARG A 233 -4.68 -23.29 2.00
CA ARG A 233 -3.23 -23.53 1.89
C ARG A 233 -2.70 -23.30 0.47
N LYS A 234 -3.43 -23.76 -0.56
CA LYS A 234 -3.04 -23.54 -1.96
C LYS A 234 -3.12 -22.08 -2.38
N VAL A 235 -4.11 -21.33 -1.86
CA VAL A 235 -4.23 -19.89 -2.10
C VAL A 235 -3.10 -19.14 -1.38
N GLU A 236 -2.80 -19.49 -0.13
CA GLU A 236 -1.67 -18.93 0.62
C GLU A 236 -0.33 -19.22 -0.06
N ASP A 237 -0.14 -20.43 -0.61
CA ASP A 237 1.08 -20.81 -1.33
C ASP A 237 1.26 -19.93 -2.59
N ILE A 238 0.22 -19.77 -3.41
CA ILE A 238 0.23 -18.89 -4.59
C ILE A 238 0.53 -17.43 -4.21
N MET A 239 0.07 -16.99 -3.04
CA MET A 239 0.30 -15.63 -2.53
C MET A 239 1.66 -15.46 -1.84
N SER A 240 2.24 -16.53 -1.26
CA SER A 240 3.50 -16.49 -0.50
C SER A 240 4.74 -16.47 -1.38
N TYR A 241 4.64 -16.86 -2.66
CA TYR A 241 5.70 -16.66 -3.65
C TYR A 241 5.77 -15.21 -4.18
N LEU A 242 5.61 -14.23 -3.29
CA LEU A 242 5.91 -12.80 -3.50
C LEU A 242 7.23 -12.49 -2.79
#